data_AF-A0A951D373-F1
#
_entry.id   AF-A0A951D373-F1
#
_cell.length_a   1.000
_cell.length_b   1.000
_cell.length_c   1.000
_cell.angle_alpha   90.00
_cell.angle_beta   90.00
_cell.angle_gamma   90.00
#
_symmetry.space_group_name_H-M   'P 1'
#
loop_
_entity.id
_entity.type
_entity.pdbx_description
1 polymer ?
#
loop_
_entity_poly.entity_id
_entity_poly.type
_entity_poly.pdbx_seq_one_letter_code
_entity_poly.pdbx_strand_id
1 'polypeptide(L)'
;MSERAASRISIVGEVAGPAVREDVRSTAAGLGILGWVRLMEDGTLCIHAEGSRPAIAKLAGSLEAMSGVGSVAERTVRVEGHEQFAIRGVPAGVFVVQEHQATAHHFDFRLEVDGVMRSWAVPKGPSLDPAIKRFAVEVEDHSLEHNKFEGRTGRGGVIIWDRGGYEQGGRVPWPEALERGHAVFVLHGSKLQGGFALQRTRGGEKPQWLLVKRRDEHARPGSDIAVERPESVESGRSLTDLLGE
;
A
#
# COMPACT_ATOMS: atom_id res chain seq x y z
N MET A 1 -31.67 9.01 -11.27
CA MET A 1 -30.36 8.77 -10.63
C MET A 1 -29.39 9.75 -11.27
N SER A 2 -28.75 10.64 -10.50
CA SER A 2 -27.77 11.58 -11.06
C SER A 2 -26.59 10.80 -11.62
N GLU A 3 -26.23 11.03 -12.87
CA GLU A 3 -25.09 10.39 -13.53
C GLU A 3 -23.81 10.83 -12.81
N ARG A 4 -23.07 9.85 -12.26
CA ARG A 4 -21.83 10.10 -11.53
C ARG A 4 -20.75 10.47 -12.54
N ALA A 5 -20.17 11.66 -12.40
CA ALA A 5 -19.04 12.11 -13.23
C ALA A 5 -17.73 11.87 -12.49
N ALA A 6 -16.63 11.83 -13.24
CA ALA A 6 -15.28 11.79 -12.67
C ALA A 6 -14.34 12.75 -13.39
N SER A 7 -13.47 13.41 -12.63
CA SER A 7 -12.40 14.27 -13.13
C SER A 7 -11.06 13.95 -12.49
N ARG A 8 -9.99 14.13 -13.26
CA ARG A 8 -8.62 14.23 -12.75
C ARG A 8 -8.24 15.71 -12.69
N ILE A 9 -7.86 16.18 -11.51
CA ILE A 9 -7.39 17.55 -11.29
C ILE A 9 -5.91 17.47 -10.91
N SER A 10 -5.06 18.19 -11.63
CA SER A 10 -3.62 18.27 -11.37
C SER A 10 -3.27 19.68 -10.96
N ILE A 11 -2.52 19.83 -9.87
CA ILE A 11 -2.09 21.11 -9.32
C ILE A 11 -0.57 21.15 -9.30
N VAL A 12 -0.01 22.20 -9.88
CA VAL A 12 1.42 22.51 -9.85
C VAL A 12 1.62 23.80 -9.06
N GLY A 13 2.61 23.85 -8.17
CA GLY A 13 2.92 25.00 -7.32
C GLY A 13 3.54 24.60 -5.99
N GLU A 14 3.66 25.54 -5.06
CA GLU A 14 4.17 25.35 -3.70
C GLU A 14 3.11 24.72 -2.76
N VAL A 15 2.35 23.76 -3.27
CA VAL A 15 1.18 23.17 -2.58
C VAL A 15 1.39 21.72 -2.15
N ALA A 16 2.63 21.24 -2.14
CA ALA A 16 2.99 19.86 -1.80
C ALA A 16 2.93 19.53 -0.29
N GLY A 17 2.51 20.47 0.55
CA GLY A 17 2.46 20.30 2.00
C GLY A 17 1.43 19.26 2.47
N PRO A 18 1.67 18.54 3.59
CA PRO A 18 0.69 17.63 4.20
C PRO A 18 -0.66 18.31 4.52
N ALA A 19 -0.64 19.56 4.95
CA ALA A 19 -1.84 20.34 5.28
C ALA A 19 -2.77 20.51 4.06
N VAL A 20 -2.21 20.78 2.88
CA VAL A 20 -2.99 20.96 1.65
C VAL A 20 -3.77 19.69 1.32
N ARG A 21 -3.16 18.51 1.42
CA ARG A 21 -3.84 17.24 1.14
C ARG A 21 -5.01 16.98 2.09
N GLU A 22 -4.86 17.39 3.34
CA GLU A 22 -5.93 17.30 4.34
C GLU A 22 -7.06 18.28 4.06
N ASP A 23 -6.73 19.51 3.64
CA ASP A 23 -7.72 20.51 3.22
C ASP A 23 -8.50 20.04 1.98
N VAL A 24 -7.82 19.43 1.00
CA VAL A 24 -8.47 18.82 -0.18
C VAL A 24 -9.39 17.68 0.26
N ARG A 25 -8.92 16.78 1.12
CA ARG A 25 -9.73 15.66 1.64
C ARG A 25 -10.97 16.15 2.38
N SER A 26 -10.81 17.15 3.26
CA SER A 26 -11.88 17.76 4.04
C SER A 26 -12.91 18.44 3.14
N THR A 27 -12.45 19.23 2.16
CA THR A 27 -13.30 19.92 1.18
C THR A 27 -14.07 18.92 0.32
N ALA A 28 -13.40 17.90 -0.22
CA ALA A 28 -14.03 16.87 -1.03
C ALA A 28 -15.10 16.09 -0.24
N ALA A 29 -14.81 15.74 1.02
CA ALA A 29 -15.78 15.09 1.90
C ALA A 29 -17.01 15.97 2.16
N GLY A 30 -16.82 17.27 2.42
CA GLY A 30 -17.92 18.23 2.57
C GLY A 30 -18.78 18.43 1.32
N LEU A 31 -18.24 18.10 0.13
CA LEU A 31 -18.94 18.13 -1.15
C LEU A 31 -19.54 16.78 -1.56
N GLY A 32 -19.37 15.73 -0.76
CA GLY A 32 -19.81 14.37 -1.08
C GLY A 32 -19.06 13.74 -2.25
N ILE A 33 -17.84 14.22 -2.53
CA ILE A 33 -16.97 13.72 -3.59
C ILE A 33 -16.21 12.50 -3.07
N LEU A 34 -16.08 11.48 -3.90
CA LEU A 34 -15.25 10.30 -3.64
C LEU A 34 -14.01 10.32 -4.53
N GLY A 35 -13.02 9.50 -4.25
CA GLY A 35 -11.78 9.46 -5.02
C GLY A 35 -10.56 9.61 -4.13
N TRP A 36 -9.59 10.41 -4.56
CA TRP A 36 -8.35 10.55 -3.84
C TRP A 36 -7.56 11.81 -4.20
N VAL A 37 -6.64 12.19 -3.31
CA VAL A 37 -5.58 13.19 -3.56
C VAL A 37 -4.21 12.56 -3.30
N ARG A 38 -3.23 12.77 -4.19
CA ARG A 38 -1.88 12.21 -4.12
C ARG A 38 -0.84 13.25 -4.51
N LEU A 39 0.27 13.31 -3.77
CA LEU A 39 1.46 14.01 -4.24
C LEU A 39 2.27 13.07 -5.14
N MET A 40 2.51 13.49 -6.37
CA MET A 40 3.31 12.76 -7.35
C MET A 40 4.80 13.04 -7.14
N GLU A 41 5.67 12.18 -7.66
CA GLU A 41 7.14 12.30 -7.53
C GLU A 41 7.69 13.60 -8.16
N ASP A 42 7.01 14.12 -9.18
CA ASP A 42 7.34 15.39 -9.84
C ASP A 42 6.86 16.63 -9.08
N GLY A 43 6.29 16.46 -7.88
CA GLY A 43 5.74 17.53 -7.05
C GLY A 43 4.31 17.93 -7.40
N THR A 44 3.68 17.34 -8.42
CA THR A 44 2.29 17.61 -8.79
C THR A 44 1.33 17.04 -7.76
N LEU A 45 0.37 17.83 -7.28
CA LEU A 45 -0.75 17.30 -6.50
C LEU A 45 -1.86 16.84 -7.45
N CYS A 46 -2.10 15.54 -7.50
CA CYS A 46 -3.08 14.92 -8.38
C CYS A 46 -4.29 14.44 -7.59
N ILE A 47 -5.47 14.74 -8.11
CA ILE A 47 -6.76 14.43 -7.50
C ILE A 47 -7.60 13.66 -8.48
N HIS A 48 -8.13 12.51 -8.07
CA HIS A 48 -9.25 11.86 -8.73
C HIS A 48 -10.52 12.20 -7.95
N ALA A 49 -11.51 12.80 -8.60
CA ALA A 49 -12.77 13.21 -7.98
C ALA A 49 -13.95 12.57 -8.70
N GLU A 50 -14.80 11.83 -7.97
CA GLU A 50 -16.04 11.23 -8.44
C GLU A 50 -17.24 11.83 -7.70
N GLY A 51 -18.23 12.34 -8.43
CA GLY A 51 -19.37 13.00 -7.83
C GLY A 51 -20.28 13.65 -8.86
N SER A 52 -21.09 14.61 -8.41
CA SER A 52 -21.85 15.46 -9.34
C SER A 52 -20.91 16.47 -10.00
N ARG A 53 -21.15 16.81 -11.27
CA ARG A 53 -20.35 17.85 -11.97
C ARG A 53 -20.26 19.17 -11.18
N PRO A 54 -21.35 19.69 -10.56
CA PRO A 54 -21.27 20.89 -9.73
C PRO A 54 -20.36 20.74 -8.50
N ALA A 55 -20.36 19.58 -7.85
CA ALA A 55 -19.48 19.32 -6.72
C ALA A 55 -18.01 19.32 -7.17
N ILE A 56 -17.70 18.62 -8.26
CA ILE A 56 -16.33 18.57 -8.82
C ILE A 56 -15.85 19.97 -9.22
N ALA A 57 -16.68 20.76 -9.90
CA ALA A 57 -16.34 22.13 -10.27
C ALA A 57 -16.09 23.03 -9.04
N LYS A 58 -16.87 22.85 -7.96
CA LYS A 58 -16.67 23.57 -6.70
C LYS A 58 -15.36 23.17 -6.02
N LEU A 59 -14.97 21.89 -6.08
CA LEU A 59 -13.66 21.44 -5.62
C LEU A 59 -12.55 22.10 -6.45
N ALA A 60 -12.60 22.03 -7.78
CA ALA A 60 -11.61 22.65 -8.67
C ALA A 60 -11.43 24.15 -8.39
N GLY A 61 -12.53 24.92 -8.31
CA GLY A 61 -12.47 26.35 -8.00
C GLY A 61 -11.93 26.67 -6.61
N SER A 62 -12.17 25.80 -5.61
CA SER A 62 -11.54 25.96 -4.29
C SER A 62 -10.03 25.79 -4.34
N LEU A 63 -9.53 24.90 -5.22
CA LEU A 63 -8.12 24.63 -5.38
C LEU A 63 -7.42 25.78 -6.10
N GLU A 64 -8.04 26.35 -7.13
CA GLU A 64 -7.55 27.54 -7.84
C GLU A 64 -7.39 28.76 -6.92
N ALA A 65 -8.24 28.88 -5.90
CA ALA A 65 -8.19 29.98 -4.92
C ALA A 65 -7.12 29.79 -3.82
N MET A 66 -6.46 28.63 -3.74
CA MET A 66 -5.44 28.38 -2.71
C MET A 66 -4.16 29.16 -2.97
N SER A 67 -3.57 29.71 -1.92
CA SER A 67 -2.25 30.35 -2.00
C SER A 67 -1.17 29.31 -2.36
N GLY A 68 -0.21 29.70 -3.20
CA GLY A 68 0.88 28.83 -3.65
C GLY A 68 0.54 27.94 -4.85
N VAL A 69 -0.70 27.96 -5.35
CA VAL A 69 -1.06 27.26 -6.60
C VAL A 69 -0.57 28.06 -7.81
N GLY A 70 0.21 27.42 -8.67
CA GLY A 70 0.66 27.97 -9.95
C GLY A 70 -0.33 27.68 -11.08
N SER A 71 -0.74 26.42 -11.23
CA SER A 71 -1.73 26.03 -12.25
C SER A 71 -2.60 24.86 -11.79
N VAL A 72 -3.87 24.89 -12.18
CA VAL A 72 -4.81 23.77 -12.02
C VAL A 72 -5.22 23.29 -13.41
N ALA A 73 -5.13 21.99 -13.67
CA ALA A 73 -5.59 21.36 -14.90
C ALA A 73 -6.62 20.28 -14.58
N GLU A 74 -7.84 20.43 -15.09
CA GLU A 74 -8.90 19.44 -14.96
C GLU A 74 -9.12 18.69 -16.28
N ARG A 75 -9.26 17.36 -16.21
CA ARG A 75 -9.72 16.53 -17.34
C ARG A 75 -10.80 15.55 -16.89
N THR A 76 -11.80 15.33 -17.74
CA THR A 76 -12.80 14.28 -17.50
C THR A 76 -12.16 12.89 -17.60
N VAL A 77 -12.49 11.98 -16.69
CA VAL A 77 -12.02 10.59 -16.69
C VAL A 77 -13.18 9.62 -16.43
N ARG A 78 -12.92 8.32 -16.52
CA ARG A 78 -13.89 7.29 -16.17
C ARG A 78 -14.07 7.21 -14.65
N VAL A 79 -15.29 6.90 -14.23
CA VAL A 79 -15.59 6.54 -12.84
C VAL A 79 -14.89 5.20 -12.54
N GLU A 80 -14.07 5.19 -11.51
CA GLU A 80 -13.33 4.04 -10.97
C GLU A 80 -14.10 3.34 -9.83
N GLY A 81 -15.15 3.97 -9.28
CA GLY A 81 -16.04 3.38 -8.28
C GLY A 81 -15.51 3.53 -6.86
N HIS A 82 -14.85 4.66 -6.56
CA HIS A 82 -14.35 4.92 -5.22
C HIS A 82 -15.53 5.03 -4.24
N GLU A 83 -15.34 4.55 -3.01
CA GLU A 83 -16.39 4.55 -1.99
C GLU A 83 -16.18 5.64 -0.91
N GLN A 84 -15.06 6.38 -1.00
CA GLN A 84 -14.62 7.46 -0.10
C GLN A 84 -13.67 8.39 -0.85
N PHE A 85 -13.34 9.54 -0.26
CA PHE A 85 -12.18 10.34 -0.66
C PHE A 85 -10.98 10.02 0.24
N ALA A 86 -9.84 9.59 -0.33
CA ALA A 86 -8.64 9.18 0.41
C ALA A 86 -7.43 10.06 0.09
N ILE A 87 -6.56 10.31 1.05
CA ILE A 87 -5.21 10.78 0.75
C ILE A 87 -4.37 9.55 0.38
N ARG A 88 -3.72 9.58 -0.77
CA ARG A 88 -2.73 8.61 -1.25
C ARG A 88 -1.36 9.29 -1.28
N GLY A 89 -0.26 8.54 -1.36
CA GLY A 89 1.07 9.15 -1.40
C GLY A 89 1.55 9.69 -0.06
N VAL A 90 1.01 9.21 1.07
CA VAL A 90 1.59 9.49 2.40
C VAL A 90 2.50 8.32 2.74
N PRO A 91 3.83 8.52 2.70
CA PRO A 91 4.76 7.49 3.15
C PRO A 91 4.42 7.10 4.58
N ALA A 92 4.27 5.80 4.81
CA ALA A 92 3.89 5.25 6.10
C ALA A 92 5.04 4.56 6.83
N GLY A 93 6.14 4.28 6.12
CA GLY A 93 7.32 3.61 6.64
C GLY A 93 7.88 2.65 5.61
N VAL A 94 8.69 1.70 6.08
CA VAL A 94 9.25 0.64 5.25
C VAL A 94 8.51 -0.69 5.40
N PHE A 95 8.66 -1.54 4.39
CA PHE A 95 8.28 -2.93 4.45
C PHE A 95 9.45 -3.84 4.09
N VAL A 96 9.39 -5.06 4.59
CA VAL A 96 10.30 -6.14 4.17
C VAL A 96 9.52 -7.44 4.03
N VAL A 97 9.95 -8.27 3.09
CA VAL A 97 9.53 -9.65 2.97
C VAL A 97 10.78 -10.51 3.04
N GLN A 98 10.88 -11.35 4.07
CA GLN A 98 11.96 -12.30 4.23
C GLN A 98 11.46 -13.69 3.85
N GLU A 99 12.16 -14.38 2.95
CA GLU A 99 11.91 -15.80 2.70
C GLU A 99 12.72 -16.61 3.70
N HIS A 100 12.06 -17.51 4.43
CA HIS A 100 12.61 -18.15 5.62
C HIS A 100 12.43 -19.65 5.54
N GLN A 101 13.56 -20.37 5.50
CA GLN A 101 13.60 -21.79 5.76
C GLN A 101 13.88 -22.00 7.25
N ALA A 102 12.84 -22.34 8.01
CA ALA A 102 12.93 -22.77 9.39
C ALA A 102 12.54 -24.26 9.49
N THR A 103 11.73 -24.63 10.49
CA THR A 103 11.05 -25.93 10.54
C THR A 103 10.12 -26.14 9.35
N ALA A 104 9.52 -25.07 8.85
CA ALA A 104 8.77 -25.02 7.61
C ALA A 104 9.20 -23.79 6.79
N HIS A 105 9.13 -23.93 5.47
CA HIS A 105 9.29 -22.82 4.54
C HIS A 105 8.11 -21.86 4.65
N HIS A 106 8.39 -20.56 4.74
CA HIS A 106 7.40 -19.50 4.75
C HIS A 106 8.05 -18.15 4.38
N PHE A 107 7.22 -17.12 4.23
CA PHE A 107 7.67 -15.75 4.07
C PHE A 107 7.22 -14.92 5.25
N ASP A 108 8.13 -14.20 5.90
CA ASP A 108 7.81 -13.21 6.91
C ASP A 108 7.54 -11.87 6.22
N PHE A 109 6.28 -11.45 6.18
CA PHE A 109 5.83 -10.16 5.65
C PHE A 109 5.74 -9.15 6.79
N ARG A 110 6.41 -8.00 6.66
CA ARG A 110 6.51 -7.03 7.75
C ARG A 110 6.28 -5.60 7.28
N LEU A 111 5.56 -4.82 8.09
CA LEU A 111 5.32 -3.39 7.88
C LEU A 111 5.74 -2.60 9.11
N GLU A 112 6.49 -1.51 8.90
CA GLU A 112 6.83 -0.57 9.95
C GLU A 112 5.57 0.21 10.38
N VAL A 113 5.18 0.10 11.64
CA VAL A 113 4.03 0.82 12.22
C VAL A 113 4.42 1.24 13.63
N ASP A 114 4.28 2.53 13.94
CA ASP A 114 4.62 3.10 15.26
C ASP A 114 6.01 2.68 15.78
N GLY A 115 6.99 2.62 14.89
CA GLY A 115 8.39 2.33 15.22
C GLY A 115 8.72 0.84 15.44
N VAL A 116 7.80 -0.08 15.17
CA VAL A 116 8.03 -1.53 15.22
C VAL A 116 7.62 -2.21 13.91
N MET A 117 8.14 -3.41 13.67
CA MET A 117 7.78 -4.21 12.49
C MET A 117 6.64 -5.16 12.81
N ARG A 118 5.41 -4.72 12.52
CA ARG A 118 4.22 -5.59 12.57
C ARG A 118 4.41 -6.71 11.56
N SER A 119 4.30 -7.95 12.01
CA SER A 119 4.84 -9.10 11.29
C SER A 119 3.80 -10.20 11.09
N TRP A 120 3.82 -10.80 9.90
CA TRP A 120 2.98 -11.94 9.55
C TRP A 120 3.78 -13.03 8.84
N ALA A 121 3.68 -14.27 9.33
CA ALA A 121 4.15 -15.44 8.60
C ALA A 121 3.14 -15.83 7.51
N VAL A 122 3.59 -15.88 6.25
CA VAL A 122 2.81 -16.17 5.05
C VAL A 122 3.35 -17.46 4.42
N PRO A 123 2.79 -18.65 4.74
CA PRO A 123 3.39 -19.93 4.38
C PRO A 123 3.60 -20.16 2.87
N LYS A 124 2.74 -19.57 2.03
CA LYS A 124 2.84 -19.70 0.57
C LYS A 124 3.35 -18.43 -0.12
N GLY A 125 3.88 -17.48 0.65
CA GLY A 125 4.32 -16.17 0.17
C GLY A 125 3.18 -15.25 -0.32
N PRO A 126 3.50 -14.01 -0.68
CA PRO A 126 2.56 -13.07 -1.31
C PRO A 126 2.04 -13.56 -2.68
N SER A 127 1.05 -12.87 -3.23
CA SER A 127 0.56 -13.10 -4.59
C SER A 127 0.35 -11.76 -5.29
N LEU A 128 0.60 -11.70 -6.60
CA LEU A 128 0.20 -10.56 -7.45
C LEU A 128 -1.16 -10.81 -8.14
N ASP A 129 -1.77 -11.98 -7.96
CA ASP A 129 -3.11 -12.28 -8.46
C ASP A 129 -4.19 -11.86 -7.44
N PRO A 130 -5.06 -10.88 -7.78
CA PRO A 130 -6.16 -10.44 -6.90
C PRO A 130 -7.20 -11.51 -6.57
N ALA A 131 -7.26 -12.62 -7.33
CA ALA A 131 -8.15 -13.74 -7.03
C ALA A 131 -7.60 -14.66 -5.93
N ILE A 132 -6.31 -14.58 -5.62
CA ILE A 132 -5.64 -15.44 -4.65
C ILE A 132 -5.53 -14.74 -3.29
N LYS A 133 -6.14 -15.33 -2.27
CA LYS A 133 -6.06 -14.87 -0.88
C LYS A 133 -4.98 -15.68 -0.17
N ARG A 134 -3.90 -15.04 0.28
CA ARG A 134 -2.79 -15.70 0.98
C ARG A 134 -3.06 -15.69 2.48
N PHE A 135 -3.04 -16.88 3.09
CA PHE A 135 -3.14 -17.01 4.54
C PHE A 135 -1.89 -16.42 5.21
N ALA A 136 -2.10 -15.60 6.23
CA ALA A 136 -1.08 -14.89 6.98
C ALA A 136 -1.36 -15.04 8.49
N VAL A 137 -0.36 -15.42 9.27
CA VAL A 137 -0.48 -15.55 10.74
C VAL A 137 0.30 -14.42 11.37
N GLU A 138 -0.36 -13.61 12.21
CA GLU A 138 0.32 -12.55 12.96
C GLU A 138 1.28 -13.19 13.97
N VAL A 139 2.52 -12.68 13.99
CA VAL A 139 3.59 -13.10 14.89
C VAL A 139 4.11 -11.91 15.67
N GLU A 140 5.00 -12.13 16.62
CA GLU A 140 5.55 -11.07 17.46
C GLU A 140 6.18 -9.94 16.64
N ASP A 141 6.09 -8.72 17.16
CA ASP A 141 6.70 -7.55 16.53
C ASP A 141 8.23 -7.69 16.51
N HIS A 142 8.85 -7.22 15.44
CA HIS A 142 10.30 -7.25 15.27
C HIS A 142 10.89 -5.84 15.28
N SER A 143 12.19 -5.74 15.61
CA SER A 143 12.92 -4.48 15.48
C SER A 143 13.24 -4.17 14.02
N LEU A 144 13.42 -2.89 13.68
CA LEU A 144 13.82 -2.50 12.32
C LEU A 144 15.17 -3.09 11.90
N GLU A 145 16.10 -3.29 12.84
CA GLU A 145 17.40 -3.91 12.54
C GLU A 145 17.26 -5.38 12.10
N HIS A 146 16.23 -6.08 12.56
CA HIS A 146 15.96 -7.45 12.15
C HIS A 146 15.65 -7.56 10.64
N ASN A 147 15.10 -6.51 10.04
CA ASN A 147 14.77 -6.49 8.61
C ASN A 147 15.99 -6.55 7.69
N LYS A 148 17.18 -6.25 8.22
CA LYS A 148 18.44 -6.23 7.45
C LYS A 148 19.16 -7.57 7.46
N PHE A 149 18.65 -8.56 8.20
CA PHE A 149 19.29 -9.85 8.30
C PHE A 149 19.02 -10.73 7.08
N GLU A 150 20.10 -11.24 6.50
CA GLU A 150 20.15 -12.30 5.51
C GLU A 150 21.31 -13.24 5.87
N GLY A 151 21.09 -14.54 5.87
CA GLY A 151 22.10 -15.52 6.25
C GLY A 151 21.56 -16.86 6.74
N ARG A 152 22.48 -17.79 6.99
CA ARG A 152 22.16 -19.10 7.56
C ARG A 152 21.75 -18.96 9.02
N THR A 153 20.76 -19.75 9.42
CA THR A 153 20.29 -19.88 10.81
C THR A 153 20.50 -21.32 11.27
N GLY A 154 20.39 -21.58 12.57
CA GLY A 154 20.65 -22.91 13.13
C GLY A 154 19.76 -24.04 12.56
N ARG A 155 18.64 -23.72 11.90
CA ARG A 155 17.71 -24.71 11.30
C ARG A 155 17.42 -24.45 9.81
N GLY A 156 18.16 -23.55 9.17
CA GLY A 156 17.98 -23.20 7.77
C GLY A 156 18.60 -21.85 7.46
N GLY A 157 17.81 -20.91 6.96
CA GLY A 157 18.33 -19.63 6.47
C GLY A 157 17.22 -18.64 6.12
N VAL A 158 17.62 -17.38 5.99
CA VAL A 158 16.73 -16.26 5.66
C VAL A 158 17.37 -15.46 4.54
N ILE A 159 16.58 -15.06 3.55
CA ILE A 159 16.96 -14.04 2.56
C ILE A 159 15.98 -12.86 2.61
N ILE A 160 16.45 -11.67 2.22
CA ILE A 160 15.59 -10.50 2.01
C ILE A 160 14.98 -10.62 0.62
N TRP A 161 13.80 -11.23 0.54
CA TRP A 161 13.12 -11.53 -0.72
C TRP A 161 12.54 -10.30 -1.39
N ASP A 162 12.04 -9.32 -0.64
CA ASP A 162 11.66 -8.00 -1.16
C ASP A 162 11.74 -6.94 -0.06
N ARG A 163 11.85 -5.67 -0.45
CA ARG A 163 11.80 -4.53 0.47
C ARG A 163 11.43 -3.25 -0.27
N GLY A 164 10.97 -2.26 0.48
CA GLY A 164 10.72 -0.94 -0.08
C GLY A 164 9.99 -0.02 0.90
N GLY A 165 9.52 1.11 0.38
CA GLY A 165 8.59 1.97 1.09
C GLY A 165 7.15 1.49 0.91
N TYR A 166 6.25 1.93 1.79
CA TYR A 166 4.82 1.74 1.58
C TYR A 166 4.02 2.98 1.96
N GLU A 167 2.83 3.10 1.40
CA GLU A 167 1.85 4.13 1.71
C GLU A 167 0.66 3.50 2.45
N GLN A 168 0.12 4.18 3.45
CA GLN A 168 -1.16 3.80 4.05
C GLN A 168 -2.31 4.08 3.08
N GLY A 169 -3.30 3.19 3.07
CA GLY A 169 -4.55 3.36 2.33
C GLY A 169 -5.77 3.05 3.20
N GLY A 170 -6.96 3.21 2.62
CA GLY A 170 -8.24 2.95 3.32
C GLY A 170 -8.80 4.16 4.08
N ARG A 171 -9.89 3.95 4.85
CA ARG A 171 -10.60 5.01 5.62
C ARG A 171 -10.00 5.27 6.98
N VAL A 172 -9.35 4.26 7.53
CA VAL A 172 -8.92 4.23 8.93
C VAL A 172 -7.40 4.41 8.90
N PRO A 173 -6.86 5.39 9.64
CA PRO A 173 -5.42 5.54 9.78
C PRO A 173 -4.82 4.33 10.50
N TRP A 174 -3.53 4.12 10.33
CA TRP A 174 -2.83 3.14 11.17
C TRP A 174 -2.39 3.82 12.47
N PRO A 175 -2.29 3.09 13.60
CA PRO A 175 -2.41 1.63 13.74
C PRO A 175 -3.85 1.10 13.78
N GLU A 176 -4.85 1.97 13.93
CA GLU A 176 -6.26 1.59 14.15
C GLU A 176 -6.82 0.65 13.06
N ALA A 177 -6.40 0.79 11.81
CA ALA A 177 -6.80 -0.11 10.72
C ALA A 177 -6.45 -1.60 11.00
N LEU A 178 -5.27 -1.84 11.59
CA LEU A 178 -4.85 -3.19 12.00
C LEU A 178 -5.67 -3.66 13.20
N GLU A 179 -5.93 -2.80 14.18
CA GLU A 179 -6.75 -3.16 15.35
C GLU A 179 -8.17 -3.56 14.93
N ARG A 180 -8.76 -2.83 13.98
CA ARG A 180 -10.06 -3.17 13.37
C ARG A 180 -10.03 -4.43 12.50
N GLY A 181 -8.86 -4.91 12.14
CA GLY A 181 -8.69 -6.15 11.36
C GLY A 181 -8.84 -5.97 9.86
N HIS A 182 -8.74 -4.73 9.36
CA HIS A 182 -8.77 -4.48 7.93
C HIS A 182 -7.91 -3.26 7.58
N ALA A 183 -6.77 -3.54 6.98
CA ALA A 183 -5.78 -2.53 6.64
C ALA A 183 -5.44 -2.59 5.15
N VAL A 184 -5.48 -1.44 4.48
CA VAL A 184 -5.18 -1.29 3.05
C VAL A 184 -3.91 -0.45 2.93
N PHE A 185 -3.06 -0.79 1.99
CA PHE A 185 -1.77 -0.13 1.79
C PHE A 185 -1.28 -0.30 0.36
N VAL A 186 -0.32 0.51 -0.05
CA VAL A 186 0.34 0.43 -1.37
C VAL A 186 1.83 0.16 -1.14
N LEU A 187 2.34 -0.91 -1.76
CA LEU A 187 3.75 -1.28 -1.67
C LEU A 187 4.54 -0.67 -2.84
N HIS A 188 5.76 -0.24 -2.54
CA HIS A 188 6.73 0.28 -3.50
C HIS A 188 8.04 -0.52 -3.38
N GLY A 189 7.96 -1.82 -3.69
CA GLY A 189 9.11 -2.73 -3.68
C GLY A 189 9.68 -3.05 -5.05
N SER A 190 10.66 -3.95 -5.04
CA SER A 190 11.29 -4.48 -6.26
C SER A 190 10.46 -5.60 -6.89
N LYS A 191 9.67 -6.32 -6.09
CA LYS A 191 8.80 -7.42 -6.56
C LYS A 191 7.33 -7.14 -6.29
N LEU A 192 7.00 -6.60 -5.13
CA LEU A 192 5.64 -6.27 -4.74
C LEU A 192 5.38 -4.78 -4.96
N GLN A 193 4.46 -4.49 -5.88
CA GLN A 193 4.04 -3.14 -6.21
C GLN A 193 2.51 -3.01 -6.23
N GLY A 194 2.03 -1.80 -5.93
CA GLY A 194 0.61 -1.48 -5.97
C GLY A 194 -0.13 -1.83 -4.67
N GLY A 195 -1.45 -1.82 -4.74
CA GLY A 195 -2.33 -1.97 -3.59
C GLY A 195 -2.45 -3.40 -3.08
N PHE A 196 -2.46 -3.53 -1.75
CA PHE A 196 -2.69 -4.75 -0.99
C PHE A 196 -3.65 -4.48 0.18
N ALA A 197 -4.19 -5.55 0.74
CA ALA A 197 -4.97 -5.51 1.98
C ALA A 197 -4.62 -6.67 2.90
N LEU A 198 -4.61 -6.41 4.19
CA LEU A 198 -4.64 -7.40 5.27
C LEU A 198 -6.04 -7.42 5.88
N GLN A 199 -6.66 -8.60 5.91
CA GLN A 199 -7.99 -8.80 6.50
C GLN A 199 -7.97 -9.92 7.54
N ARG A 200 -8.22 -9.58 8.81
CA ARG A 200 -8.26 -10.54 9.92
C ARG A 200 -9.52 -11.39 9.84
N THR A 201 -9.35 -12.70 9.83
CA THR A 201 -10.44 -13.69 9.82
C THR A 201 -10.67 -14.29 11.20
N ARG A 202 -9.66 -14.30 12.06
CA ARG A 202 -9.75 -14.82 13.44
C ARG A 202 -8.81 -14.04 14.37
N GLY A 203 -9.29 -13.64 15.54
CA GLY A 203 -8.46 -13.07 16.62
C GLY A 203 -7.95 -14.11 17.62
N GLY A 204 -7.35 -13.66 18.72
CA GLY A 204 -6.84 -14.51 19.80
C GLY A 204 -5.31 -14.50 19.87
N GLU A 205 -4.72 -15.53 20.50
CA GLU A 205 -3.26 -15.65 20.73
C GLU A 205 -2.45 -15.72 19.43
N LYS A 206 -3.02 -16.30 18.36
CA LYS A 206 -2.43 -16.36 17.02
C LYS A 206 -3.42 -15.83 15.99
N PRO A 207 -3.55 -14.49 15.84
CA PRO A 207 -4.48 -13.90 14.90
C PRO A 207 -4.21 -14.38 13.47
N GLN A 208 -5.29 -14.72 12.77
CA GLN A 208 -5.24 -15.20 11.39
C GLN A 208 -5.78 -14.14 10.46
N TRP A 209 -5.05 -13.94 9.37
CA TRP A 209 -5.24 -12.90 8.40
C TRP A 209 -5.22 -13.45 6.97
N LEU A 210 -5.73 -12.65 6.05
CA LEU A 210 -5.58 -12.83 4.62
C LEU A 210 -4.82 -11.63 4.07
N LEU A 211 -3.70 -11.88 3.40
CA LEU A 211 -3.00 -10.93 2.54
C LEU A 211 -3.57 -11.06 1.12
N VAL A 212 -4.10 -9.96 0.58
CA VAL A 212 -4.83 -9.94 -0.68
C VAL A 212 -4.32 -8.81 -1.57
N LYS A 213 -3.92 -9.14 -2.80
CA LYS A 213 -3.60 -8.14 -3.82
C LYS A 213 -4.87 -7.41 -4.26
N ARG A 214 -4.82 -6.08 -4.34
CA ARG A 214 -5.91 -5.26 -4.91
C ARG A 214 -5.84 -5.26 -6.44
N ARG A 215 -6.99 -5.09 -7.09
CA ARG A 215 -7.04 -4.85 -8.54
C ARG A 215 -6.53 -3.45 -8.84
N ASP A 216 -5.42 -3.36 -9.54
CA ASP A 216 -4.77 -2.15 -10.04
C ASP A 216 -3.84 -2.51 -11.21
N GLU A 217 -3.05 -1.55 -11.69
CA GLU A 217 -2.13 -1.72 -12.83
C GLU A 217 -0.97 -2.70 -12.57
N HIS A 218 -0.65 -2.99 -11.31
CA HIS A 218 0.41 -3.93 -10.93
C HIS A 218 -0.13 -5.35 -10.65
N ALA A 219 -1.45 -5.56 -10.75
CA ALA A 219 -2.03 -6.89 -10.61
C ALA A 219 -1.63 -7.80 -11.78
N ARG A 220 -1.17 -9.01 -11.47
CA ARG A 220 -0.77 -10.03 -12.45
C ARG A 220 -1.54 -11.34 -12.22
N PRO A 221 -2.76 -11.48 -12.78
CA PRO A 221 -3.52 -12.72 -12.71
C PRO A 221 -2.71 -13.93 -13.20
N GLY A 222 -2.75 -15.04 -12.46
CA GLY A 222 -2.00 -16.26 -12.77
C GLY A 222 -0.49 -16.23 -12.45
N SER A 223 0.05 -15.11 -11.97
CA SER A 223 1.48 -15.03 -11.58
C SER A 223 1.75 -15.77 -10.27
N ASP A 224 2.88 -16.49 -10.23
CA ASP A 224 3.46 -16.99 -8.99
C ASP A 224 4.80 -16.28 -8.75
N ILE A 225 4.70 -15.04 -8.27
CA ILE A 225 5.85 -14.15 -8.10
C ILE A 225 6.97 -14.75 -7.22
N ALA A 226 6.62 -15.60 -6.26
CA ALA A 226 7.59 -16.27 -5.39
C ALA A 226 8.48 -17.25 -6.17
N VAL A 227 7.92 -17.91 -7.20
CA VAL A 227 8.65 -18.83 -8.09
C VAL A 227 9.35 -18.07 -9.22
N GLU A 228 8.71 -17.04 -9.77
CA GLU A 228 9.27 -16.24 -10.87
C GLU A 228 10.48 -15.42 -10.45
N ARG A 229 10.54 -15.00 -9.19
CA ARG A 229 11.57 -14.12 -8.62
C ARG A 229 12.03 -14.64 -7.25
N PRO A 230 12.76 -15.77 -7.17
CA PRO A 230 13.13 -16.39 -5.88
C PRO A 230 14.35 -15.74 -5.20
N GLU A 231 15.04 -14.83 -5.88
CA GLU A 231 16.33 -14.28 -5.44
C GLU A 231 16.21 -13.17 -4.39
N SER A 232 17.21 -13.01 -3.53
CA SER A 232 17.33 -11.86 -2.64
C SER A 232 17.44 -10.56 -3.45
N VAL A 233 16.76 -9.51 -2.99
CA VAL A 233 16.93 -8.16 -3.57
C VAL A 233 18.21 -7.48 -3.09
N GLU A 234 18.88 -8.02 -2.07
CA GLU A 234 20.15 -7.50 -1.55
C GLU A 234 21.35 -8.20 -2.20
N SER A 235 21.37 -9.53 -2.18
CA SER A 235 22.53 -10.32 -2.64
C SER A 235 22.37 -10.92 -4.03
N GLY A 236 21.14 -10.98 -4.56
CA GLY A 236 20.82 -11.72 -5.79
C GLY A 236 20.83 -13.24 -5.64
N ARG A 237 21.03 -13.78 -4.43
CA ARG A 237 21.06 -15.23 -4.17
C ARG A 237 19.68 -15.78 -3.85
N SER A 238 19.35 -16.98 -4.31
CA SER A 238 18.17 -17.67 -3.81
C SER A 238 18.41 -18.30 -2.43
N LEU A 239 17.34 -18.67 -1.73
CA LEU A 239 17.46 -19.40 -0.47
C LEU A 239 18.14 -20.77 -0.66
N THR A 240 17.94 -21.41 -1.81
CA THR A 240 18.64 -22.66 -2.16
C THR A 240 20.14 -22.43 -2.28
N ASP A 241 20.57 -21.35 -2.94
CA ASP A 241 21.99 -20.99 -3.05
C ASP A 241 22.59 -20.69 -1.68
N LEU A 242 21.82 -20.05 -0.78
CA LEU A 242 22.23 -19.79 0.60
C LEU A 242 22.44 -21.08 1.42
N LEU A 243 21.60 -22.08 1.20
CA LEU A 243 21.61 -23.32 1.97
C LEU A 243 22.56 -24.39 1.41
N GLY A 244 22.94 -24.28 0.13
CA GLY A 244 23.87 -25.20 -0.54
C GLY A 244 25.36 -24.94 -0.23
N GLU A 245 25.70 -23.79 0.34
CA GLU A 245 27.03 -23.46 0.87
C GLU A 245 27.26 -24.05 2.27
#